data_AF-A0A0F9SGS8-F1
#
_entry.id   AF-A0A0F9SGS8-F1
#
_cell.length_a   1.000
_cell.length_b   1.000
_cell.length_c   1.000
_cell.angle_alpha   90.00
_cell.angle_beta   90.00
_cell.angle_gamma   90.00
#
_symmetry.space_group_name_H-M   'P 1'
#
loop_
_entity.id
_entity.type
_entity.pdbx_description
1 polymer ?
#
loop_
_entity_poly.entity_id
_entity_poly.type
_entity_poly.pdbx_seq_one_letter_code
_entity_poly.pdbx_strand_id
1 'polypeptide(L)'
;MDRLVKISSSKIGRKGSAPGDAVICQAEATKGDVLTAELYQQPGIYSAPPKGARGIFVPVGGSRKYGVIIATHNYELNIQVAEGETTIYSTTVDGKTIKALISLDGEGNIDFNGNSKRLVTHGELNTALQNMVTWINAHMHATAATGPPVAPTPPLLTLDISAAETQTVRTGG
;
A
#
# COMPACT_ATOMS: atom_id res chain seq x y z
N MET A 1 25.99 -9.41 25.48
CA MET A 1 26.55 -8.82 24.23
C MET A 1 25.41 -8.18 23.49
N ASP A 2 25.54 -6.91 23.13
CA ASP A 2 24.45 -6.16 22.50
C ASP A 2 24.27 -6.61 21.04
N ARG A 3 23.05 -7.06 20.71
CA ARG A 3 22.68 -7.59 19.38
C ARG A 3 21.88 -6.58 18.57
N LEU A 4 21.53 -5.44 19.18
CA LEU A 4 20.84 -4.36 18.50
C LEU A 4 21.81 -3.56 17.63
N VAL A 5 21.38 -3.28 16.42
CA VAL A 5 22.15 -2.50 15.44
C VAL A 5 21.27 -1.42 14.83
N LYS A 6 21.87 -0.29 14.45
CA LYS A 6 21.22 0.81 13.74
C LYS A 6 21.64 0.79 12.27
N ILE A 7 20.69 0.72 11.35
CA ILE A 7 20.95 0.70 9.92
C ILE A 7 21.38 2.10 9.46
N SER A 8 22.55 2.20 8.84
CA SER A 8 23.07 3.43 8.24
C SER A 8 22.66 3.56 6.78
N SER A 9 22.57 2.44 6.05
CA SER A 9 22.07 2.36 4.69
C SER A 9 21.65 0.93 4.32
N SER A 10 20.78 0.83 3.32
CA SER A 10 20.34 -0.43 2.72
C SER A 10 20.38 -0.34 1.20
N LYS A 11 20.77 -1.41 0.54
CA LYS A 11 20.77 -1.53 -0.92
C LYS A 11 20.45 -2.94 -1.37
N ILE A 12 20.01 -3.10 -2.61
CA ILE A 12 19.89 -4.42 -3.24
C ILE A 12 21.22 -4.74 -3.91
N GLY A 13 21.69 -5.97 -3.73
CA GLY A 13 22.82 -6.50 -4.46
C GLY A 13 23.27 -7.86 -3.96
N ARG A 14 24.27 -8.42 -4.65
CA ARG A 14 24.81 -9.74 -4.35
C ARG A 14 25.86 -9.69 -3.24
N LYS A 15 25.72 -10.57 -2.24
CA LYS A 15 26.74 -10.76 -1.20
C LYS A 15 27.64 -11.94 -1.54
N GLY A 16 28.91 -11.65 -1.86
CA GLY A 16 29.89 -12.68 -2.21
C GLY A 16 29.37 -13.59 -3.33
N SER A 17 29.39 -14.90 -3.10
CA SER A 17 28.98 -15.91 -4.09
C SER A 17 27.51 -16.37 -3.95
N ALA A 18 26.66 -15.65 -3.21
CA ALA A 18 25.24 -15.98 -3.04
C ALA A 18 24.53 -16.16 -4.40
N PRO A 19 23.48 -17.00 -4.53
CA PRO A 19 22.87 -17.32 -5.82
C PRO A 19 22.11 -16.15 -6.48
N GLY A 20 21.73 -15.13 -5.73
CA GLY A 20 21.00 -13.97 -6.24
C GLY A 20 21.22 -12.71 -5.39
N ASP A 21 20.51 -11.64 -5.75
CA ASP A 21 20.55 -10.37 -5.02
C ASP A 21 19.72 -10.45 -3.75
N ALA A 22 20.20 -9.80 -2.70
CA ALA A 22 19.54 -9.67 -1.42
C ALA A 22 19.54 -8.20 -0.96
N VAL A 23 18.75 -7.89 0.05
CA VAL A 23 18.84 -6.60 0.73
C VAL A 23 20.07 -6.63 1.65
N ILE A 24 21.09 -5.87 1.29
CA ILE A 24 22.31 -5.70 2.07
C ILE A 24 22.17 -4.44 2.90
N CYS A 25 22.34 -4.58 4.21
CA CYS A 25 22.32 -3.48 5.16
C CYS A 25 23.72 -3.24 5.71
N GLN A 26 24.12 -1.97 5.77
CA GLN A 26 25.19 -1.53 6.65
C GLN A 26 24.58 -1.05 7.96
N ALA A 27 25.11 -1.53 9.07
CA ALA A 27 24.58 -1.21 10.39
C ALA A 27 25.69 -0.98 11.41
N GLU A 28 25.44 -0.05 12.33
CA GLU A 28 26.32 0.30 13.44
C GLU A 28 25.84 -0.41 14.71
N ALA A 29 26.70 -1.19 15.34
CA ALA A 29 26.45 -1.77 16.65
C ALA A 29 26.65 -0.72 17.75
N THR A 30 26.15 -0.99 18.97
CA THR A 30 26.24 -0.09 20.14
C THR A 30 27.66 0.37 20.48
N LYS A 31 28.70 -0.40 20.09
CA LYS A 31 30.12 -0.06 20.31
C LYS A 31 30.76 0.69 19.14
N GLY A 32 30.00 1.09 18.12
CA GLY A 32 30.50 1.76 16.92
C GLY A 32 31.02 0.83 15.82
N ASP A 33 31.02 -0.49 16.04
CA ASP A 33 31.41 -1.46 15.01
C ASP A 33 30.45 -1.37 13.82
N VAL A 34 30.99 -1.19 12.62
CA VAL A 34 30.22 -1.25 11.38
C VAL A 34 30.16 -2.69 10.89
N LEU A 35 28.94 -3.17 10.67
CA LEU A 35 28.62 -4.52 10.22
C LEU A 35 27.93 -4.44 8.86
N THR A 36 28.23 -5.40 7.98
CA THR A 36 27.52 -5.56 6.70
C THR A 36 26.86 -6.93 6.68
N ALA A 37 25.54 -6.96 6.52
CA ALA A 37 24.75 -8.17 6.65
C ALA A 37 23.55 -8.17 5.69
N GLU A 38 23.04 -9.36 5.39
CA GLU A 38 21.80 -9.49 4.63
C GLU A 38 20.61 -9.35 5.56
N LEU A 39 19.55 -8.73 5.09
CA LEU A 39 18.28 -8.67 5.80
C LEU A 39 17.40 -9.84 5.34
N TYR A 40 17.04 -10.70 6.28
CA TYR A 40 16.17 -11.85 6.02
C TYR A 40 14.72 -11.48 6.34
N GLN A 41 13.83 -11.71 5.38
CA GLN A 41 12.42 -11.32 5.42
C GLN A 41 11.53 -12.50 5.05
N GLN A 42 10.25 -12.39 5.37
CA GLN A 42 9.25 -13.38 4.99
C GLN A 42 9.03 -13.37 3.47
N PRO A 43 8.86 -14.53 2.82
CA PRO A 43 8.48 -14.59 1.40
C PRO A 43 7.22 -13.76 1.12
N GLY A 44 7.22 -13.00 0.04
CA GLY A 44 6.12 -12.09 -0.33
C GLY A 44 6.25 -10.66 0.22
N ILE A 45 7.12 -10.43 1.20
CA ILE A 45 7.44 -9.09 1.72
C ILE A 45 8.93 -8.82 1.45
N TYR A 46 9.21 -7.77 0.68
CA TYR A 46 10.59 -7.41 0.31
C TYR A 46 10.78 -5.91 0.43
N SER A 47 11.50 -5.49 1.47
CA SER A 47 11.69 -4.08 1.83
C SER A 47 13.17 -3.75 2.07
N ALA A 48 13.58 -2.55 1.69
CA ALA A 48 14.87 -1.97 2.07
C ALA A 48 14.62 -0.98 3.22
N PRO A 49 15.02 -1.27 4.47
CA PRO A 49 14.77 -0.39 5.59
C PRO A 49 15.43 0.99 5.39
N PRO A 50 14.80 2.07 5.83
CA PRO A 50 15.38 3.40 5.74
C PRO A 50 16.53 3.57 6.75
N LYS A 51 17.32 4.64 6.54
CA LYS A 51 18.35 5.04 7.49
C LYS A 51 17.74 5.28 8.87
N GLY A 52 18.40 4.77 9.91
CA GLY A 52 17.97 4.94 11.30
C GLY A 52 17.08 3.82 11.83
N ALA A 53 16.53 2.96 10.96
CA ALA A 53 15.85 1.75 11.39
C ALA A 53 16.78 0.88 12.25
N ARG A 54 16.23 0.21 13.27
CA ARG A 54 16.97 -0.72 14.13
C ARG A 54 16.66 -2.15 13.74
N GLY A 55 17.58 -3.05 14.00
CA GLY A 55 17.37 -4.48 13.83
C GLY A 55 18.20 -5.30 14.80
N ILE A 56 18.02 -6.62 14.75
CA ILE A 56 18.81 -7.58 15.52
C ILE A 56 19.81 -8.23 14.58
N PHE A 57 21.10 -8.09 14.89
CA PHE A 57 22.16 -8.80 14.20
C PHE A 57 22.40 -10.18 14.82
N VAL A 58 22.30 -11.22 14.00
CA VAL A 58 22.59 -12.60 14.37
C VAL A 58 23.86 -13.06 13.65
N PRO A 59 24.97 -13.27 14.36
CA PRO A 59 26.19 -13.81 13.75
C PRO A 59 25.97 -15.25 13.32
N VAL A 60 26.55 -15.63 12.18
CA VAL A 60 26.51 -16.98 11.63
C VAL A 60 27.95 -17.51 11.51
N GLY A 61 28.16 -18.77 11.85
CA GLY A 61 29.50 -19.38 11.78
C GLY A 61 30.46 -18.93 12.89
N GLY A 62 29.93 -18.57 14.06
CA GLY A 62 30.73 -18.33 15.28
C GLY A 62 31.54 -17.03 15.32
N SER A 63 31.46 -16.18 14.29
CA SER A 63 32.13 -14.88 14.23
C SER A 63 31.17 -13.76 13.82
N ARG A 64 31.52 -12.50 14.10
CA ARG A 64 30.77 -11.31 13.62
C ARG A 64 31.05 -10.96 12.15
N LYS A 65 31.92 -11.71 11.48
CA LYS A 65 32.27 -11.48 10.06
C LYS A 65 31.10 -11.79 9.13
N TYR A 66 30.28 -12.76 9.51
CA TYR A 66 29.09 -13.15 8.77
C TYR A 66 27.89 -13.11 9.71
N GLY A 67 26.76 -12.68 9.16
CA GLY A 67 25.51 -12.63 9.90
C GLY A 67 24.37 -12.10 9.06
N VAL A 68 23.21 -12.10 9.68
CA VAL A 68 21.95 -11.63 9.13
C VAL A 68 21.34 -10.60 10.07
N ILE A 69 20.56 -9.67 9.52
CA ILE A 69 19.71 -8.76 10.27
C ILE A 69 18.28 -9.28 10.16
N ILE A 70 17.57 -9.26 11.28
CA ILE A 70 16.16 -9.63 11.39
C ILE A 70 15.41 -8.61 12.25
N ALA A 71 14.09 -8.69 12.25
CA ALA A 71 13.19 -7.92 13.13
C ALA A 71 13.48 -6.40 13.08
N THR A 72 13.43 -5.83 11.88
CA THR A 72 13.68 -4.41 11.69
C THR A 72 12.52 -3.57 12.20
N HIS A 73 12.81 -2.48 12.90
CA HIS A 73 11.84 -1.55 13.44
C HIS A 73 12.27 -0.09 13.21
N ASN A 74 11.34 0.77 12.82
CA ASN A 74 11.60 2.18 12.57
C ASN A 74 10.96 3.06 13.66
N TYR A 75 11.79 3.60 14.56
CA TYR A 75 11.35 4.46 15.66
C TYR A 75 10.97 5.90 15.23
N GLU A 76 11.29 6.30 13.99
CA GLU A 76 10.93 7.63 13.49
C GLU A 76 9.44 7.72 13.11
N LEU A 77 8.75 6.58 13.03
CA LEU A 77 7.32 6.50 12.75
C LEU A 77 6.58 5.87 13.91
N ASN A 78 5.43 6.45 14.24
CA ASN A 78 4.53 5.91 15.24
C ASN A 78 3.19 5.54 14.59
N ILE A 79 3.17 4.38 13.93
CA ILE A 79 1.96 3.87 13.27
C ILE A 79 1.09 3.21 14.33
N GLN A 80 -0.11 3.76 14.56
CA GLN A 80 -1.10 3.18 15.45
C GLN A 80 -1.83 2.06 14.70
N VAL A 81 -1.78 0.85 15.24
CA VAL A 81 -2.46 -0.35 14.70
C VAL A 81 -3.13 -1.03 15.89
N ALA A 82 -4.44 -1.27 15.81
CA ALA A 82 -5.16 -1.96 16.88
C ALA A 82 -4.85 -3.46 16.88
N GLU A 83 -5.26 -4.16 17.94
CA GLU A 83 -5.07 -5.62 18.03
C GLU A 83 -5.79 -6.32 16.87
N GLY A 84 -5.07 -7.20 16.17
CA GLY A 84 -5.58 -7.94 15.02
C GLY A 84 -5.48 -7.21 13.67
N GLU A 85 -5.19 -5.91 13.67
CA GLU A 85 -5.01 -5.13 12.45
C GLU A 85 -3.62 -5.29 11.85
N THR A 86 -3.46 -4.95 10.57
CA THR A 86 -2.16 -4.98 9.90
C THR A 86 -1.99 -3.79 8.98
N THR A 87 -0.81 -3.18 9.00
CA THR A 87 -0.46 -2.08 8.11
C THR A 87 0.84 -2.36 7.37
N ILE A 88 0.83 -2.19 6.05
CA ILE A 88 2.00 -2.26 5.18
C ILE A 88 2.24 -0.87 4.61
N TYR A 89 3.48 -0.39 4.69
CA TYR A 89 3.79 0.99 4.32
C TYR A 89 5.17 1.13 3.68
N SER A 90 5.33 2.21 2.92
CA SER A 90 6.62 2.68 2.42
C SER A 90 6.88 4.11 2.90
N THR A 91 8.15 4.51 2.90
CA THR A 91 8.58 5.78 3.46
C THR A 91 9.52 6.52 2.52
N THR A 92 9.82 7.77 2.85
CA THR A 92 10.98 8.49 2.32
C THR A 92 12.29 7.79 2.73
N VAL A 93 13.40 8.11 2.05
CA VAL A 93 14.72 7.48 2.29
C VAL A 93 15.22 7.68 3.72
N ASP A 94 14.83 8.79 4.36
CA ASP A 94 15.13 9.09 5.76
C ASP A 94 14.19 8.40 6.77
N GLY A 95 13.17 7.69 6.28
CA GLY A 95 12.25 6.89 7.11
C GLY A 95 11.21 7.71 7.86
N LYS A 96 11.11 9.02 7.64
CA LYS A 96 10.31 9.92 8.49
C LYS A 96 8.90 10.20 7.98
N THR A 97 8.67 10.03 6.68
CA THR A 97 7.39 10.35 6.07
C THR A 97 6.85 9.13 5.34
N ILE A 98 5.61 8.75 5.62
CA ILE A 98 4.90 7.68 4.91
C ILE A 98 4.55 8.15 3.49
N LYS A 99 4.81 7.31 2.49
CA LYS A 99 4.55 7.60 1.06
C LYS A 99 3.39 6.80 0.51
N ALA A 100 3.32 5.53 0.86
CA ALA A 100 2.20 4.66 0.55
C ALA A 100 1.87 3.81 1.78
N LEU A 101 0.58 3.52 1.95
CA LEU A 101 0.06 2.78 3.09
C LEU A 101 -1.14 1.94 2.66
N ILE A 102 -1.14 0.68 3.10
CA ILE A 102 -2.25 -0.25 3.03
C ILE A 102 -2.59 -0.61 4.47
N SER A 103 -3.81 -0.35 4.90
CA SER A 103 -4.32 -0.73 6.21
C SER A 103 -5.43 -1.76 6.07
N LEU A 104 -5.32 -2.81 6.87
CA LEU A 104 -6.29 -3.89 7.02
C LEU A 104 -6.85 -3.79 8.44
N ASP A 105 -8.11 -3.39 8.56
CA ASP A 105 -8.75 -3.14 9.86
C ASP A 105 -9.45 -4.39 10.43
N GLY A 106 -9.92 -4.28 11.67
CA GLY A 106 -10.58 -5.37 12.40
C GLY A 106 -11.97 -5.72 11.86
N GLU A 107 -12.58 -4.81 11.10
CA GLU A 107 -13.89 -4.96 10.46
C GLU A 107 -13.80 -5.63 9.07
N GLY A 108 -12.59 -5.85 8.55
CA GLY A 108 -12.34 -6.49 7.27
C GLY A 108 -12.29 -5.52 6.08
N ASN A 109 -12.20 -4.21 6.34
CA ASN A 109 -11.97 -3.21 5.31
C ASN A 109 -10.49 -3.14 4.92
N ILE A 110 -10.26 -2.62 3.71
CA ILE A 110 -8.92 -2.38 3.17
C ILE A 110 -8.84 -0.92 2.74
N ASP A 111 -8.05 -0.15 3.47
CA ASP A 111 -7.80 1.26 3.17
C ASP A 111 -6.49 1.45 2.41
N PHE A 112 -6.55 2.19 1.29
CA PHE A 112 -5.39 2.54 0.47
C PHE A 112 -5.10 4.03 0.58
N ASN A 113 -3.96 4.39 1.18
CA ASN A 113 -3.53 5.78 1.42
C ASN A 113 -4.55 6.63 2.21
N GLY A 114 -5.22 6.01 3.18
CA GLY A 114 -6.17 6.66 4.09
C GLY A 114 -7.62 6.67 3.61
N ASN A 115 -8.52 7.19 4.45
CA ASN A 115 -9.97 7.07 4.29
C ASN A 115 -10.62 8.10 3.33
N SER A 116 -9.83 9.04 2.80
CA SER A 116 -10.33 10.13 1.95
C SER A 116 -10.64 9.68 0.52
N LYS A 117 -10.18 8.50 0.11
CA LYS A 117 -10.41 7.94 -1.22
C LYS A 117 -11.10 6.59 -1.10
N ARG A 118 -12.41 6.57 -1.33
CA ARG A 118 -13.19 5.33 -1.38
C ARG A 118 -13.13 4.78 -2.79
N LEU A 119 -12.54 3.59 -2.94
CA LEU A 119 -12.72 2.79 -4.14
C LEU A 119 -14.17 2.29 -4.10
N VAL A 120 -14.99 2.65 -5.08
CA VAL A 120 -16.32 2.06 -5.26
C VAL A 120 -16.22 0.85 -6.17
N THR A 121 -16.97 -0.21 -5.90
CA THR A 121 -17.02 -1.33 -6.83
C THR A 121 -17.69 -0.91 -8.13
N HIS A 122 -17.35 -1.57 -9.25
CA HIS A 122 -18.02 -1.33 -10.52
C HIS A 122 -19.54 -1.53 -10.40
N GLY A 123 -19.97 -2.59 -9.71
CA GLY A 123 -21.38 -2.87 -9.48
C GLY A 123 -22.12 -1.72 -8.77
N GLU A 124 -21.57 -1.22 -7.66
CA GLU A 124 -22.18 -0.12 -6.91
C GLU A 124 -22.24 1.18 -7.72
N LEU A 125 -21.15 1.51 -8.44
CA LEU A 125 -21.13 2.68 -9.33
C LEU A 125 -22.11 2.53 -10.48
N ASN A 126 -22.15 1.36 -11.14
CA ASN A 126 -23.08 1.06 -12.21
C ASN A 126 -24.52 1.22 -11.72
N THR A 127 -24.88 0.63 -10.59
CA THR A 127 -26.22 0.79 -10.01
C THR A 127 -26.58 2.25 -9.76
N ALA A 128 -25.69 3.04 -9.15
CA ALA A 128 -25.93 4.45 -8.89
C ALA A 128 -26.15 5.25 -10.19
N LEU A 129 -25.35 4.99 -11.22
CA LEU A 129 -25.46 5.69 -12.50
C LEU A 129 -26.68 5.23 -13.32
N GLN A 130 -27.04 3.94 -13.30
CA GLN A 130 -28.27 3.44 -13.94
C GLN A 130 -29.53 4.02 -13.28
N ASN A 131 -29.52 4.18 -11.95
CA ASN A 131 -30.59 4.87 -11.25
C ASN A 131 -30.69 6.34 -11.71
N MET A 132 -29.57 7.05 -11.82
CA MET A 132 -29.54 8.42 -12.36
C MET A 132 -30.10 8.49 -13.78
N VAL A 133 -29.73 7.57 -14.67
CA VAL A 133 -30.24 7.49 -16.05
C VAL A 133 -31.75 7.27 -16.06
N THR A 134 -32.26 6.44 -15.15
CA THR A 134 -33.71 6.22 -15.00
C THR A 134 -34.43 7.51 -14.61
N TRP A 135 -33.89 8.28 -13.65
CA TRP A 135 -34.45 9.58 -13.26
C TRP A 135 -34.43 10.59 -14.40
N ILE A 136 -33.37 10.62 -15.20
CA ILE A 136 -33.26 11.49 -16.39
C ILE A 136 -34.28 11.09 -17.45
N ASN A 137 -34.39 9.81 -17.77
CA ASN A 137 -35.32 9.30 -18.77
C ASN A 137 -36.79 9.48 -18.36
N ALA A 138 -37.08 9.47 -17.06
CA ALA A 138 -38.41 9.75 -16.53
C ALA A 138 -38.67 11.26 -16.32
N HIS A 139 -37.67 12.12 -16.50
CA HIS A 139 -37.82 13.55 -16.27
C HIS A 139 -38.72 14.19 -17.33
N MET A 140 -39.74 14.92 -16.86
CA MET A 140 -40.61 15.74 -17.69
C MET A 140 -40.57 17.19 -17.20
N HIS A 141 -40.44 18.14 -18.11
CA HIS A 141 -40.61 19.55 -17.77
C HIS A 141 -42.10 19.86 -17.55
N ALA A 142 -42.42 20.52 -16.44
CA ALA A 142 -43.74 21.07 -16.22
C ALA A 142 -43.96 22.28 -17.14
N THR A 143 -44.41 22.01 -18.36
CA THR A 143 -45.09 22.85 -19.38
C THR A 143 -44.91 24.37 -19.37
N ALA A 144 -44.66 24.93 -20.57
CA ALA A 144 -45.28 26.20 -20.96
C ALA A 144 -46.40 25.94 -22.00
N ALA A 145 -47.60 26.45 -21.70
CA ALA A 145 -48.84 26.59 -22.50
C ALA A 145 -49.76 25.38 -22.76
N THR A 146 -51.07 25.68 -22.75
CA THR A 146 -52.25 24.80 -22.92
C THR A 146 -52.37 24.23 -24.35
N GLY A 147 -52.21 22.92 -24.46
CA GLY A 147 -52.48 22.06 -25.62
C GLY A 147 -52.23 20.60 -25.22
N PRO A 148 -52.73 19.58 -25.96
CA PRO A 148 -52.43 18.18 -25.63
C PRO A 148 -50.91 17.99 -25.66
N PRO A 149 -50.27 17.56 -24.55
CA PRO A 149 -48.83 17.35 -24.55
C PRO A 149 -48.50 16.23 -25.54
N VAL A 150 -47.86 16.56 -26.66
CA VAL A 150 -47.22 15.57 -27.51
C VAL A 150 -45.83 15.39 -26.93
N ALA A 151 -45.63 14.33 -26.14
CA ALA A 151 -44.31 13.99 -25.68
C ALA A 151 -43.43 13.78 -26.93
N PRO A 152 -42.33 14.54 -27.11
CA PRO A 152 -41.32 14.08 -28.04
C PRO A 152 -40.89 12.68 -27.57
N THR A 153 -40.58 11.80 -28.50
CA THR A 153 -40.01 10.47 -28.23
C THR A 153 -38.50 10.55 -28.40
N PRO A 154 -37.75 11.37 -27.63
CA PRO A 154 -36.31 11.35 -27.76
C PRO A 154 -35.80 9.95 -27.41
N PRO A 155 -34.73 9.49 -28.08
CA PRO A 155 -34.12 8.23 -27.72
C PRO A 155 -33.74 8.26 -26.24
N LEU A 156 -34.06 7.18 -25.53
CA LEU A 156 -33.68 7.01 -24.13
C LEU A 156 -32.17 7.13 -24.00
N LEU A 157 -31.72 7.84 -22.96
CA LEU A 157 -30.32 7.80 -22.57
C LEU A 157 -29.99 6.38 -22.14
N THR A 158 -28.99 5.79 -22.78
CA THR A 158 -28.44 4.49 -22.40
C THR A 158 -27.03 4.73 -21.87
N LEU A 159 -26.74 4.14 -20.72
CA LEU A 159 -25.41 4.10 -20.14
C LEU A 159 -24.92 2.66 -20.12
N ASP A 160 -23.75 2.42 -20.66
CA ASP A 160 -23.03 1.17 -20.51
C ASP A 160 -21.59 1.46 -20.08
N ILE A 161 -21.25 1.02 -18.88
CA ILE A 161 -19.89 1.10 -18.34
C ILE A 161 -19.28 -0.29 -18.15
N SER A 162 -19.82 -1.34 -18.78
CA SER A 162 -19.28 -2.71 -18.71
C SER A 162 -17.81 -2.77 -19.13
N ALA A 163 -17.41 -1.97 -20.12
CA ALA A 163 -16.02 -1.85 -20.54
C ALA A 163 -15.09 -1.23 -19.48
N ALA A 164 -15.64 -0.57 -18.45
CA ALA A 164 -14.89 -0.05 -17.30
C ALA A 164 -14.82 -1.07 -16.14
N GLU A 165 -15.51 -2.22 -16.24
CA GLU A 165 -15.43 -3.28 -15.24
C GLU A 165 -14.06 -3.95 -15.30
N THR A 166 -13.22 -3.65 -14.32
CA THR A 166 -11.94 -4.33 -14.17
C THR A 166 -12.09 -5.43 -13.12
N GLN A 167 -11.85 -6.68 -13.53
CA GLN A 167 -11.87 -7.85 -12.62
C GLN A 167 -10.57 -7.97 -11.79
N THR A 168 -9.54 -7.18 -12.12
CA THR A 168 -8.16 -7.34 -11.61
C THR A 168 -7.51 -6.01 -11.19
N VAL A 169 -8.27 -5.12 -10.54
CA VAL A 169 -7.70 -3.98 -9.77
C VAL A 169 -6.71 -4.59 -8.76
N ARG A 170 -5.63 -3.92 -8.31
CA ARG A 170 -5.73 -2.61 -7.64
C ARG A 170 -4.40 -1.85 -7.54
N THR A 171 -4.17 -0.60 -7.97
CA THR A 171 -4.68 0.25 -9.07
C THR A 171 -3.59 1.29 -9.37
N GLY A 172 -3.49 1.72 -10.62
CA GLY A 172 -2.82 2.94 -11.07
C GLY A 172 -2.66 2.80 -12.59
N GLY A 173 -3.46 3.46 -13.42
CA GLY A 173 -3.61 4.91 -13.40
C GLY A 173 -2.39 5.50 -14.07
#